data_AF-A0A7M7GIZ7-F1
#
_entry.id   AF-A0A7M7GIZ7-F1
#
_cell.length_a   1.000
_cell.length_b   1.000
_cell.length_c   1.000
_cell.angle_alpha   90.00
_cell.angle_beta   90.00
_cell.angle_gamma   90.00
#
_symmetry.space_group_name_H-M   'P 1'
#
loop_
_entity.id
_entity.type
_entity.pdbx_description
1 polymer ?
#
loop_
_entity_poly.entity_id
_entity_poly.type
_entity_poly.pdbx_seq_one_letter_code
_entity_poly.pdbx_strand_id
1 'polypeptide(L)'
;MCTKNLSYFLSGSVVRGFGRGSKALGIPTANLEDNVVENLPNDFNTGIYYGWASIDGQIYKMVASIGWNPFYKNKKKTVELHLIHTFENDFYGKQIKAIFVGYIRPEKNFTSEEELIKAIKTDIAFAEEQLQKPDMIAYKYNQFFKE
;
A
#
# COMPACT_ATOMS: atom_id res chain seq x y z
N MET A 1 20.65 10.31 11.03
CA MET A 1 19.20 10.46 11.25
C MET A 1 18.65 9.11 11.67
N CYS A 2 17.93 9.08 12.79
CA CYS A 2 17.52 7.88 13.50
C CYS A 2 16.55 7.04 12.64
N THR A 3 16.98 5.85 12.18
CA THR A 3 16.10 4.85 11.58
C THR A 3 15.25 4.21 12.68
N LYS A 4 14.24 4.93 13.16
CA LYS A 4 13.17 4.35 13.97
C LYS A 4 12.51 3.25 13.14
N ASN A 5 12.34 2.06 13.73
CA ASN A 5 11.61 0.93 13.16
C ASN A 5 10.35 1.40 12.43
N LEU A 6 10.38 1.39 11.09
CA LEU A 6 9.31 1.86 10.22
C LEU A 6 8.29 0.74 9.98
N SER A 7 8.00 -0.06 11.01
CA SER A 7 6.90 -1.01 10.93
C SER A 7 5.62 -0.33 11.37
N TYR A 8 4.72 -0.10 10.41
CA TYR A 8 3.40 0.49 10.68
C TYR A 8 2.32 -0.51 10.32
N PHE A 9 1.41 -0.73 11.26
CA PHE A 9 0.38 -1.75 11.21
C PHE A 9 -0.97 -1.06 11.03
N LEU A 10 -1.75 -1.52 10.06
CA LEU A 10 -3.08 -0.98 9.81
C LEU A 10 -4.04 -2.08 9.39
N SER A 11 -5.32 -1.82 9.60
CA SER A 11 -6.39 -2.68 9.12
C SER A 11 -7.59 -1.83 8.74
N GLY A 12 -8.22 -2.15 7.62
CA GLY A 12 -9.46 -1.48 7.21
C GLY A 12 -10.18 -2.22 6.10
N SER A 13 -11.41 -1.77 5.84
CA SER A 13 -12.20 -2.28 4.73
C SER A 13 -11.74 -1.70 3.40
N VAL A 14 -11.74 -2.54 2.36
CA VAL A 14 -11.46 -2.12 0.98
C VAL A 14 -12.67 -1.40 0.40
N VAL A 15 -12.49 -0.14 0.03
CA VAL A 15 -13.55 0.71 -0.54
C VAL A 15 -13.28 1.02 -2.01
N ARG A 16 -14.32 1.46 -2.71
CA ARG A 16 -14.18 1.95 -4.08
C ARG A 16 -13.47 3.31 -4.06
N GLY A 17 -12.39 3.43 -4.81
CA GLY A 17 -11.74 4.71 -5.06
C GLY A 17 -12.49 5.54 -6.13
N PHE A 18 -11.84 6.61 -6.59
CA PHE A 18 -12.43 7.58 -7.54
C PHE A 18 -12.32 7.16 -9.01
N GLY A 19 -12.17 5.86 -9.30
CA GLY A 19 -12.22 5.35 -10.68
C GLY A 19 -11.06 5.77 -11.58
N ARG A 20 -9.87 6.07 -11.04
CA ARG A 20 -8.68 6.52 -11.80
C ARG A 20 -7.98 5.45 -12.65
N GLY A 21 -8.64 4.32 -12.92
CA GLY A 21 -8.18 3.39 -13.96
C GLY A 21 -6.95 2.52 -13.65
N SER A 22 -6.49 2.41 -12.41
CA SER A 22 -5.32 1.57 -12.05
C SER A 22 -5.48 0.10 -12.50
N LYS A 23 -6.72 -0.41 -12.52
CA LYS A 23 -7.06 -1.72 -13.09
C LYS A 23 -6.84 -1.81 -14.61
N ALA A 24 -7.11 -0.73 -15.36
CA ALA A 24 -6.83 -0.67 -16.81
C ALA A 24 -5.31 -0.64 -17.10
N LEU A 25 -4.51 -0.14 -16.15
CA LEU A 25 -3.04 -0.17 -16.22
C LEU A 25 -2.45 -1.54 -15.88
N GLY A 26 -3.28 -2.53 -15.52
CA GLY A 26 -2.85 -3.84 -15.03
C GLY A 26 -2.29 -3.83 -13.60
N ILE A 27 -2.50 -2.75 -12.84
CA ILE A 27 -1.96 -2.56 -11.49
C ILE A 27 -3.12 -2.14 -10.56
N PRO A 28 -4.08 -3.05 -10.27
CA PRO A 28 -5.24 -2.70 -9.46
C PRO A 28 -4.83 -2.27 -8.05
N THR A 29 -5.40 -1.16 -7.56
CA THR A 29 -5.17 -0.64 -6.21
C THR A 29 -6.43 -0.74 -5.35
N ALA A 30 -6.30 -1.32 -4.17
CA ALA A 30 -7.31 -1.37 -3.13
C ALA A 30 -7.22 -0.09 -2.29
N ASN A 31 -8.29 0.72 -2.30
CA ASN A 31 -8.38 1.91 -1.46
C ASN A 31 -8.87 1.50 -0.07
N LEU A 32 -8.31 2.09 0.98
CA LEU A 32 -8.80 1.88 2.35
C LEU A 32 -9.76 2.98 2.78
N GLU A 33 -10.68 2.61 3.66
CA GLU A 33 -11.65 3.54 4.24
C GLU A 33 -10.98 4.70 5.01
N ASP A 34 -11.68 5.83 5.05
CA ASP A 34 -11.20 7.08 5.66
C ASP A 34 -10.72 6.90 7.11
N ASN A 35 -11.36 6.01 7.89
CA ASN A 35 -10.99 5.76 9.30
C ASN A 35 -9.53 5.29 9.44
N VAL A 36 -9.05 4.45 8.52
CA VAL A 36 -7.63 4.03 8.52
C VAL A 36 -6.71 5.22 8.37
N VAL A 37 -7.07 6.12 7.46
CA VAL A 37 -6.29 7.31 7.15
C VAL A 37 -6.33 8.32 8.30
N GLU A 38 -7.48 8.50 8.93
CA GLU A 38 -7.66 9.41 10.07
C GLU A 38 -6.84 8.99 11.30
N ASN A 39 -6.52 7.70 11.42
CA ASN A 39 -5.65 7.17 12.48
C ASN A 39 -4.16 7.13 12.11
N LEU A 40 -3.79 7.53 10.89
CA LEU A 40 -2.37 7.71 10.56
C LEU A 40 -1.81 8.88 11.39
N PRO A 41 -0.58 8.75 11.92
CA PRO A 41 0.12 9.89 12.50
C PRO A 41 0.13 11.08 11.54
N ASN A 42 -0.08 12.29 12.06
CA ASN A 42 -0.09 13.49 11.24
C ASN A 42 1.23 13.67 10.47
N ASP A 43 2.34 13.31 11.11
CA ASP A 43 3.71 13.30 10.58
C ASP A 43 4.07 12.04 9.78
N PHE A 44 3.12 11.12 9.54
CA PHE A 44 3.36 9.99 8.65
C PHE A 44 3.59 10.49 7.23
N ASN A 45 4.79 10.28 6.69
CA ASN A 45 5.15 10.83 5.38
C ASN A 45 4.24 10.30 4.27
N THR A 46 4.02 11.13 3.24
CA THR A 46 3.46 10.63 1.99
C THR A 46 4.54 9.98 1.14
N GLY A 47 4.14 9.13 0.20
CA GLY A 47 5.03 8.41 -0.69
C GLY A 47 4.67 6.95 -0.82
N ILE A 48 5.64 6.20 -1.34
CA ILE A 48 5.50 4.79 -1.66
C ILE A 48 6.19 3.94 -0.60
N TYR A 49 5.47 2.95 -0.11
CA TYR A 49 5.89 2.01 0.91
C TYR A 49 5.78 0.58 0.37
N TYR A 50 6.41 -0.36 1.07
CA TYR A 50 6.27 -1.79 0.78
C TYR A 50 6.08 -2.59 2.06
N GLY A 51 5.55 -3.80 1.92
CA GLY A 51 5.32 -4.68 3.04
C GLY A 51 4.47 -5.88 2.73
N TRP A 52 3.71 -6.29 3.74
CA TRP A 52 2.86 -7.47 3.68
C TRP A 52 1.41 -7.07 3.91
N ALA A 53 0.48 -7.68 3.17
CA ALA A 53 -0.94 -7.54 3.42
C ALA A 53 -1.61 -8.90 3.49
N SER A 54 -2.58 -9.04 4.39
CA SER A 54 -3.43 -10.22 4.53
C SER A 54 -4.85 -9.89 4.11
N ILE A 55 -5.43 -10.77 3.30
CA ILE A 55 -6.85 -10.77 2.94
C ILE A 55 -7.35 -12.22 2.95
N ASP A 56 -8.50 -12.45 3.58
CA ASP A 56 -9.08 -13.79 3.76
C ASP A 56 -8.07 -14.83 4.32
N GLY A 57 -7.20 -14.39 5.23
CA GLY A 57 -6.17 -15.23 5.88
C GLY A 57 -4.92 -15.48 5.05
N GLN A 58 -4.89 -15.05 3.78
CA GLN A 58 -3.75 -15.24 2.88
C GLN A 58 -2.88 -13.99 2.83
N ILE A 59 -1.57 -14.18 2.93
CA ILE A 59 -0.59 -13.10 3.08
C ILE A 59 0.21 -12.91 1.79
N TYR A 60 0.21 -11.69 1.28
CA TYR A 60 0.82 -11.27 0.02
C TYR A 60 1.84 -10.17 0.24
N LYS A 61 2.85 -10.12 -0.62
CA LYS A 61 3.70 -8.92 -0.75
C LYS A 61 2.85 -7.79 -1.31
N MET A 62 3.16 -6.56 -0.94
CA MET A 62 2.46 -5.39 -1.46
C MET A 62 3.36 -4.16 -1.55
N VAL A 63 2.93 -3.24 -2.40
CA VAL A 63 3.33 -1.83 -2.35
C VAL A 63 2.12 -0.99 -1.95
N ALA A 64 2.39 0.14 -1.31
CA ALA A 64 1.36 1.07 -0.87
C ALA A 64 1.70 2.49 -1.28
N SER A 65 0.69 3.25 -1.67
CA SER A 65 0.78 4.70 -1.85
C SER A 65 0.03 5.38 -0.72
N ILE A 66 0.69 6.32 -0.05
CA ILE A 66 0.06 7.27 0.85
C ILE A 66 0.19 8.64 0.21
N GLY A 67 -0.93 9.27 -0.08
CA GLY A 67 -0.97 10.59 -0.73
C GLY A 67 -2.02 11.50 -0.11
N TRP A 68 -2.18 12.69 -0.67
CA TRP A 68 -3.24 13.63 -0.26
C TRP A 68 -4.43 13.53 -1.20
N ASN A 69 -5.65 13.58 -0.64
CA ASN A 69 -6.87 13.58 -1.43
C ASN A 69 -7.20 15.00 -1.98
N PRO A 70 -7.15 15.21 -3.31
CA PRO A 70 -7.45 16.52 -3.88
C PRO A 70 -8.91 16.96 -3.68
N PHE A 71 -9.85 16.00 -3.61
CA PHE A 71 -11.28 16.30 -3.42
C PHE A 71 -11.59 16.86 -2.03
N TYR A 72 -10.76 16.56 -1.03
CA TYR A 72 -10.85 17.13 0.31
C TYR A 72 -9.89 18.30 0.51
N LYS A 73 -9.54 19.04 -0.55
CA LYS A 73 -8.60 20.18 -0.52
C LYS A 73 -7.25 19.80 0.12
N ASN A 74 -6.79 18.57 -0.10
CA ASN A 74 -5.57 18.01 0.49
C ASN A 74 -5.53 18.08 2.03
N LYS A 75 -6.69 17.97 2.69
CA LYS A 75 -6.78 17.92 4.16
C LYS A 75 -6.82 16.50 4.72
N LYS A 76 -7.10 15.51 3.87
CA LYS A 76 -7.12 14.09 4.23
C LYS A 76 -6.10 13.35 3.37
N LYS A 77 -5.36 12.42 3.98
CA LYS A 77 -4.52 11.49 3.23
C LYS A 77 -5.39 10.44 2.52
N THR A 78 -4.78 9.58 1.73
CA THR A 78 -5.36 8.35 1.18
C THR A 78 -4.36 7.23 1.38
N VAL A 79 -4.85 5.99 1.50
CA VAL A 79 -4.02 4.78 1.48
C VAL A 79 -4.53 3.88 0.37
N GLU A 80 -3.64 3.57 -0.57
CA GLU A 80 -3.91 2.66 -1.68
C GLU A 80 -2.89 1.53 -1.66
N LEU A 81 -3.37 0.28 -1.67
CA LEU A 81 -2.54 -0.92 -1.66
C LEU A 81 -2.60 -1.62 -3.01
N HIS A 82 -1.44 -2.01 -3.55
CA HIS A 82 -1.36 -2.99 -4.63
C HIS A 82 -0.76 -4.28 -4.07
N LEU A 83 -1.59 -5.32 -3.98
CA LEU A 83 -1.15 -6.65 -3.61
C LEU A 83 -0.49 -7.28 -4.84
N ILE A 84 0.75 -7.77 -4.68
CA ILE A 84 1.54 -8.36 -5.76
C ILE A 84 1.06 -9.80 -5.96
N HIS A 85 -0.15 -9.91 -6.49
CA HIS A 85 -0.87 -11.14 -6.76
C HIS A 85 -2.01 -10.88 -7.75
N THR A 86 -2.30 -11.88 -8.59
CA THR A 86 -3.44 -11.83 -9.51
C THR A 86 -4.66 -12.42 -8.84
N PHE A 87 -5.70 -11.59 -8.64
CA PHE A 87 -6.98 -12.02 -8.11
C PHE A 87 -7.98 -12.24 -9.25
N GLU A 88 -8.81 -13.28 -9.14
CA GLU A 88 -9.88 -13.55 -10.12
C GLU A 88 -11.05 -12.56 -9.98
N ASN A 89 -11.32 -12.10 -8.76
CA ASN A 89 -12.46 -11.25 -8.42
C ASN A 89 -12.02 -10.03 -7.61
N ASP A 90 -12.79 -8.95 -7.72
CA ASP A 90 -12.64 -7.80 -6.84
C ASP A 90 -13.04 -8.18 -5.40
N PHE A 91 -12.41 -7.53 -4.43
CA PHE A 91 -12.57 -7.83 -3.00
C PHE A 91 -13.03 -6.60 -2.20
N TYR A 92 -13.90 -5.78 -2.80
CA TYR A 92 -14.52 -4.66 -2.09
C TYR A 92 -15.32 -5.13 -0.87
N GLY A 93 -15.28 -4.35 0.21
CA GLY A 93 -15.92 -4.67 1.49
C GLY A 93 -15.17 -5.72 2.32
N LYS A 94 -14.13 -6.37 1.77
CA LYS A 94 -13.28 -7.26 2.55
C LYS A 94 -12.38 -6.46 3.48
N GLN A 95 -12.15 -7.03 4.66
CA GLN A 95 -11.17 -6.52 5.60
C GLN A 95 -9.77 -6.87 5.11
N ILE A 96 -8.88 -5.88 5.10
CA ILE A 96 -7.46 -6.10 4.88
C ILE A 96 -6.68 -5.74 6.13
N LYS A 97 -5.60 -6.48 6.36
CA LYS A 97 -4.57 -6.13 7.34
C LYS A 97 -3.28 -5.86 6.58
N ALA A 98 -2.53 -4.83 6.94
CA ALA A 98 -1.26 -4.53 6.29
C ALA A 98 -0.19 -4.11 7.29
N ILE A 99 1.05 -4.49 6.99
CA ILE A 99 2.25 -4.05 7.69
C ILE A 99 3.15 -3.38 6.67
N PHE A 100 3.33 -2.07 6.76
CA PHE A 100 4.41 -1.37 6.06
C PHE A 100 5.71 -1.67 6.78
N VAL A 101 6.73 -2.14 6.06
CA VAL A 101 8.03 -2.49 6.65
C VAL A 101 9.17 -1.62 6.14
N GLY A 102 8.91 -0.82 5.10
CA GLY A 102 9.88 0.11 4.55
C GLY A 102 9.28 1.13 3.60
N TYR A 103 10.05 2.18 3.36
CA TYR A 103 9.76 3.27 2.43
C TYR A 103 10.61 3.12 1.17
N ILE A 104 10.00 3.35 0.00
CA ILE A 104 10.68 3.29 -1.30
C ILE A 104 11.10 4.70 -1.73
N ARG A 105 10.14 5.62 -1.86
CA ARG A 105 10.35 6.94 -2.48
C ARG A 105 9.20 7.91 -2.21
N PRO A 106 9.40 9.23 -2.37
CA PRO A 106 8.31 10.19 -2.29
C PRO A 106 7.35 10.04 -3.49
N GLU A 107 6.18 10.68 -3.35
CA GLU A 107 5.25 10.89 -4.46
C GLU A 107 5.97 11.61 -5.61
N LYS A 108 5.60 11.25 -6.85
CA LYS A 108 6.14 11.87 -8.06
C LYS A 108 4.98 12.20 -8.99
N ASN A 109 5.07 13.36 -9.62
CA ASN A 109 4.22 13.69 -10.75
C ASN A 109 4.80 13.00 -12.00
N PHE A 110 3.93 12.43 -12.80
CA PHE A 110 4.29 11.78 -14.07
C PHE A 110 3.66 12.56 -15.21
N THR A 111 4.39 12.68 -16.31
CA THR A 111 3.92 13.43 -17.48
C THR A 111 3.23 12.53 -18.51
N SER A 112 3.35 11.21 -18.36
CA SER A 112 2.64 10.21 -19.15
C SER A 112 2.22 8.99 -18.33
N GLU A 113 1.24 8.24 -18.83
CA GLU A 113 0.81 6.97 -18.27
C GLU A 113 1.94 5.91 -18.28
N GLU A 114 2.75 5.90 -19.34
CA GLU A 114 3.90 4.99 -19.46
C GLU A 114 4.95 5.23 -18.37
N GLU A 115 5.25 6.49 -18.04
CA GLU A 115 6.16 6.85 -16.95
C GLU A 115 5.62 6.37 -15.60
N LEU A 116 4.32 6.56 -15.37
CA LEU A 116 3.64 6.09 -14.16
C LEU A 116 3.73 4.56 -14.04
N ILE A 117 3.37 3.82 -15.09
CA ILE A 117 3.44 2.35 -15.12
C ILE A 117 4.87 1.88 -14.85
N LYS A 118 5.86 2.50 -15.51
CA LYS A 118 7.27 2.15 -15.34
C LYS A 118 7.71 2.34 -13.89
N ALA A 119 7.36 3.47 -13.28
CA ALA A 119 7.70 3.74 -11.89
C ALA A 119 7.06 2.72 -10.94
N ILE A 120 5.78 2.39 -11.12
CA ILE A 120 5.12 1.39 -10.27
C ILE A 120 5.76 0.00 -10.45
N LYS A 121 6.10 -0.41 -11.68
CA LYS A 121 6.80 -1.67 -11.91
C LYS A 121 8.18 -1.70 -11.22
N THR A 122 8.90 -0.58 -11.22
CA THR A 122 10.15 -0.45 -10.46
C THR A 122 9.92 -0.57 -8.96
N ASP A 123 8.86 0.06 -8.43
CA ASP A 123 8.50 -0.03 -7.00
C ASP A 123 8.13 -1.47 -6.60
N ILE A 124 7.38 -2.19 -7.44
CA ILE A 124 7.04 -3.60 -7.24
C ILE A 124 8.30 -4.47 -7.23
N ALA A 125 9.17 -4.34 -8.23
CA ALA A 125 10.40 -5.12 -8.30
C ALA A 125 11.30 -4.88 -7.08
N PHE A 126 11.43 -3.62 -6.64
CA PHE A 126 12.16 -3.28 -5.43
C PHE A 126 11.54 -3.94 -4.19
N ALA A 127 10.21 -3.86 -4.02
CA ALA A 127 9.51 -4.49 -2.91
C ALA A 127 9.71 -6.02 -2.91
N GLU A 128 9.62 -6.66 -4.08
CA GLU A 128 9.82 -8.10 -4.20
C GLU A 128 11.21 -8.55 -3.74
N GLU A 129 12.25 -7.79 -4.08
CA GLU A 129 13.63 -8.01 -3.67
C GLU A 129 13.81 -7.77 -2.16
N GLN A 130 13.37 -6.62 -1.65
CA GLN A 130 13.54 -6.27 -0.23
C GLN A 130 12.83 -7.28 0.69
N LEU A 131 11.64 -7.73 0.30
CA LEU A 131 10.83 -8.68 1.07
C LEU A 131 11.37 -10.11 1.04
N GLN A 132 12.48 -10.39 0.35
CA GLN A 132 13.22 -11.66 0.46
C GLN A 132 14.27 -11.66 1.58
N LYS A 133 14.61 -10.49 2.13
CA LYS A 133 15.60 -10.40 3.22
C LYS A 133 15.05 -11.07 4.49
N PRO A 134 15.86 -11.82 5.27
CA PRO A 134 15.39 -12.56 6.44
C PRO A 134 14.55 -11.72 7.42
N ASP A 135 15.03 -10.52 7.77
CA ASP A 135 14.33 -9.62 8.70
C ASP A 135 12.99 -9.12 8.15
N MET A 136 12.86 -9.02 6.82
CA MET A 136 11.63 -8.60 6.15
C MET A 136 10.64 -9.75 5.99
N ILE A 137 11.13 -10.97 5.72
CA ILE A 137 10.30 -12.19 5.67
C ILE A 137 9.67 -12.47 7.03
N ALA A 138 10.36 -12.17 8.14
CA ALA A 138 9.83 -12.39 9.48
C ALA A 138 8.46 -11.72 9.71
N TYR A 139 8.21 -10.55 9.10
CA TYR A 139 6.92 -9.86 9.17
C TYR A 139 5.75 -10.62 8.54
N LYS A 140 6.01 -11.52 7.56
CA LYS A 140 4.98 -12.40 7.00
C LYS A 140 4.35 -13.29 8.07
N TYR A 141 5.09 -13.64 9.11
CA TYR A 141 4.64 -14.52 10.19
C TYR A 141 4.23 -13.76 11.45
N ASN A 142 4.12 -12.44 11.38
CA ASN A 142 3.77 -11.59 12.51
C ASN A 142 2.38 -11.95 13.07
N GLN A 143 2.25 -11.92 14.40
CA GLN A 143 1.01 -12.28 15.11
C GLN A 143 -0.19 -11.43 14.71
N PHE A 144 0.04 -10.19 14.26
CA PHE A 144 -0.99 -9.28 13.75
C PHE A 144 -1.88 -9.89 12.67
N PHE A 145 -1.33 -10.77 11.82
CA PHE A 145 -2.09 -11.44 10.76
C PHE A 145 -2.90 -12.66 11.24
N LYS A 146 -2.69 -13.11 12.49
CA LYS A 146 -3.36 -14.29 13.08
C LYS A 146 -4.48 -13.93 14.05
N GLU A 147 -4.46 -12.71 14.57
CA GLU A 147 -5.55 -12.09 15.34
C GLU A 147 -6.77 -11.80 14.46
#